data_AF-A0A1R2BHT2-F1
#
_entry.id   AF-A0A1R2BHT2-F1
#
_cell.length_a   1.000
_cell.length_b   1.000
_cell.length_c   1.000
_cell.angle_alpha   90.00
_cell.angle_beta   90.00
_cell.angle_gamma   90.00
#
_symmetry.space_group_name_H-M   'P 1'
#
loop_
_entity.id
_entity.type
_entity.pdbx_description
1 polymer ?
#
loop_
_entity_poly.entity_id
_entity_poly.type
_entity_poly.pdbx_seq_one_letter_code
_entity_poly.pdbx_strand_id
1 'polypeptide(L)'
;MAQEPWNFLANPPIEGAYSKEEVYRELIHSAKAYFVCYGPALALSKCREKPNGKTVHPEDCVGHAHSVFNCYQQVRKVPEKCQEVFSKVENCLTNHGKCEDFMKDYVRCEHPAYKVFESYH
;
A
#
# COMPACT_ATOMS: atom_id res chain seq x y z
N MET A 1 4.46 -14.29 33.90
CA MET A 1 4.83 -13.85 32.53
C MET A 1 3.60 -14.03 31.67
N ALA A 2 2.83 -12.97 31.46
CA ALA A 2 1.67 -12.99 30.57
C ALA A 2 2.08 -12.23 29.29
N GLN A 3 2.03 -12.93 28.15
CA GLN A 3 2.13 -12.34 26.82
C GLN A 3 0.92 -11.44 26.61
N GLU A 4 1.16 -10.15 26.38
CA GLU A 4 0.09 -9.20 26.08
C GLU A 4 -0.54 -9.52 24.72
N PRO A 5 -1.87 -9.67 24.66
CA PRO A 5 -2.59 -9.90 23.41
C PRO A 5 -2.67 -8.59 22.64
N TRP A 6 -2.03 -8.57 21.46
CA TRP A 6 -2.37 -7.67 20.35
C TRP A 6 -2.61 -6.20 20.70
N ASN A 7 -1.55 -5.48 21.03
CA ASN A 7 -1.60 -4.03 21.15
C ASN A 7 -1.35 -3.35 19.78
N PHE A 8 -2.36 -3.34 18.91
CA PHE A 8 -2.35 -2.56 17.66
C PHE A 8 -2.41 -1.03 17.89
N LEU A 9 -2.40 -0.56 19.15
CA LEU A 9 -2.60 0.85 19.52
C LEU A 9 -1.48 1.47 20.38
N ALA A 10 -0.41 0.75 20.75
CA ALA A 10 0.64 1.31 21.63
C ALA A 10 2.04 1.24 21.03
N ASN A 11 2.18 1.83 19.86
CA ASN A 11 3.29 2.72 19.56
C ASN A 11 2.78 3.62 18.43
N PRO A 12 2.23 4.82 18.72
CA PRO A 12 2.17 5.82 17.66
C PRO A 12 3.57 5.87 17.04
N PRO A 13 3.70 5.89 15.70
CA PRO A 13 5.02 6.00 15.09
C PRO A 13 5.74 7.14 15.80
N ILE A 14 6.93 6.86 16.36
CA ILE A 14 7.72 7.85 17.09
C ILE A 14 7.73 9.09 16.20
N GLU A 15 7.37 10.26 16.72
CA GLU A 15 7.43 11.48 15.94
C GLU A 15 8.87 11.63 15.42
N GLY A 16 9.08 11.52 14.09
CA GLY A 16 10.40 11.42 13.48
C GLY A 16 10.96 10.00 13.21
N ALA A 17 10.15 8.93 13.36
CA ALA A 17 10.53 7.56 12.99
C ALA A 17 10.79 7.38 11.49
N TYR A 18 10.18 8.26 10.68
CA TYR A 18 10.35 8.29 9.24
C TYR A 18 10.84 9.68 8.84
N SER A 19 11.89 9.70 8.02
CA SER A 19 12.30 10.89 7.28
C SER A 19 11.18 11.36 6.35
N LYS A 20 11.19 12.65 5.97
CA LYS A 20 10.20 13.19 5.04
C LYS A 20 10.24 12.46 3.70
N GLU A 21 11.44 12.07 3.28
CA GLU A 21 11.72 11.29 2.08
C GLU A 21 11.05 9.91 2.16
N GLU A 22 11.14 9.22 3.29
CA GLU A 22 10.44 7.95 3.50
C GLU A 22 8.93 8.13 3.43
N VAL A 23 8.38 9.18 4.04
CA VAL A 23 6.94 9.48 3.96
C VAL A 23 6.51 9.72 2.51
N TYR A 24 7.30 10.47 1.72
CA TYR A 24 6.99 10.70 0.31
C TYR A 24 7.07 9.42 -0.51
N ARG A 25 8.08 8.57 -0.29
CA ARG A 25 8.16 7.27 -0.96
C ARG A 25 6.96 6.40 -0.66
N GLU A 26 6.60 6.26 0.61
CA GLU A 26 5.45 5.45 1.01
C GLU A 26 4.13 6.03 0.46
N LEU A 27 4.00 7.35 0.34
CA LEU A 27 2.87 7.99 -0.34
C LEU A 27 2.82 7.62 -1.84
N ILE A 28 3.94 7.72 -2.55
CA ILE A 28 4.04 7.38 -3.98
C ILE A 28 3.72 5.89 -4.20
N HIS A 29 4.27 5.00 -3.37
CA HIS A 29 3.99 3.56 -3.44
C HIS A 29 2.53 3.25 -3.13
N SER A 30 1.93 3.91 -2.14
CA SER A 30 0.51 3.73 -1.78
C SER A 30 -0.42 4.13 -2.93
N ALA A 31 -0.13 5.25 -3.60
CA ALA A 31 -0.90 5.68 -4.77
C ALA A 31 -0.86 4.62 -5.89
N LYS A 32 0.30 4.00 -6.12
CA LYS A 32 0.44 2.91 -7.09
C LYS A 32 -0.28 1.64 -6.65
N ALA A 33 -0.16 1.29 -5.38
CA ALA A 33 -0.73 0.07 -4.81
C ALA A 33 -2.26 0.06 -4.88
N TYR A 34 -2.90 1.22 -4.80
CA TYR A 34 -4.35 1.32 -5.01
C TYR A 34 -4.81 0.69 -6.33
N PHE A 35 -4.06 0.90 -7.41
CA PHE A 35 -4.38 0.34 -8.74
C PHE A 35 -3.87 -1.09 -8.89
N VAL A 36 -2.67 -1.39 -8.37
CA VAL A 36 -2.02 -2.69 -8.56
C VAL A 36 -2.61 -3.78 -7.66
N CYS A 37 -2.99 -3.43 -6.44
CA CYS A 37 -3.43 -4.35 -5.40
C CYS A 37 -4.95 -4.36 -5.20
N TYR A 38 -5.70 -3.86 -6.19
CA TYR A 38 -7.16 -3.73 -6.09
C TYR A 38 -7.87 -5.06 -5.80
N GLY A 39 -7.51 -6.15 -6.49
CA GLY A 39 -8.10 -7.48 -6.28
C GLY A 39 -7.96 -7.99 -4.84
N PRO A 40 -6.74 -8.13 -4.30
CA PRO A 40 -6.52 -8.50 -2.90
C PRO A 40 -7.18 -7.56 -1.89
N ALA A 41 -7.17 -6.25 -2.16
CA ALA A 41 -7.80 -5.26 -1.28
C ALA A 41 -9.33 -5.42 -1.26
N LEU A 42 -9.94 -5.70 -2.41
CA LEU A 42 -11.36 -5.96 -2.53
C LEU A 42 -11.76 -7.26 -1.81
N ALA A 43 -10.99 -8.33 -1.97
CA ALA A 43 -11.22 -9.59 -1.26
C ALA A 43 -11.12 -9.43 0.27
N LEU A 44 -10.13 -8.68 0.76
CA LEU A 44 -10.02 -8.35 2.18
C LEU A 44 -11.21 -7.51 2.66
N SER A 45 -11.62 -6.51 1.87
CA SER A 45 -12.79 -5.68 2.17
C SER A 45 -14.04 -6.55 2.32
N LYS A 46 -14.31 -7.41 1.33
CA LYS A 46 -15.44 -8.35 1.34
C LYS A 46 -15.40 -9.33 2.50
N CYS A 47 -14.23 -9.85 2.84
CA CYS A 47 -14.10 -10.74 4.00
C CYS A 47 -14.46 -10.02 5.31
N ARG A 48 -14.12 -8.73 5.43
CA ARG A 48 -14.45 -7.89 6.59
C ARG A 48 -15.86 -7.31 6.56
N GLU A 49 -16.56 -7.38 5.42
CA GLU A 49 -17.95 -6.98 5.33
C GLU A 49 -18.76 -7.87 6.28
N LYS A 50 -19.57 -7.22 7.13
CA LYS A 50 -20.38 -7.92 8.12
C LYS A 50 -21.62 -8.49 7.45
N PRO A 51 -21.78 -9.82 7.28
CA PRO A 51 -23.09 -10.34 6.96
C PRO A 51 -23.99 -10.12 8.19
N ASN A 52 -24.97 -9.23 8.08
CA ASN A 52 -25.99 -8.95 9.08
C ASN A 52 -25.49 -8.31 10.39
N GLY A 53 -24.49 -7.43 10.34
CA GLY A 53 -24.06 -6.62 11.49
C GLY A 53 -23.21 -7.37 12.55
N LYS A 54 -22.90 -8.65 12.32
CA LYS A 54 -22.00 -9.45 13.16
C LYS A 54 -20.54 -9.07 12.92
N THR A 55 -19.72 -9.07 13.98
CA THR A 55 -18.29 -8.82 13.87
C THR A 55 -17.59 -10.01 13.21
N VAL A 56 -16.76 -9.75 12.21
CA VAL A 56 -15.86 -10.76 11.61
C VAL A 56 -14.56 -10.77 12.42
N HIS A 57 -14.08 -11.95 12.78
CA HIS A 57 -12.80 -12.10 13.46
C HIS A 57 -11.65 -11.80 12.49
N PRO A 58 -10.70 -10.90 12.82
CA PRO A 58 -9.60 -10.54 11.93
C PRO A 58 -8.79 -11.73 11.41
N GLU A 59 -8.70 -12.80 12.20
CA GLU A 59 -7.97 -14.03 11.90
C GLU A 59 -8.54 -14.75 10.68
N ASP A 60 -9.87 -14.68 10.48
CA ASP A 60 -10.56 -15.34 9.35
C ASP A 60 -10.17 -14.71 8.00
N CYS A 61 -9.73 -13.45 8.02
CA CYS A 61 -9.33 -12.69 6.83
C CYS A 61 -7.81 -12.55 6.67
N VAL A 62 -7.02 -13.24 7.50
CA VAL A 62 -5.56 -13.04 7.55
C VAL A 62 -4.88 -13.37 6.21
N GLY A 63 -5.38 -14.35 5.46
CA GLY A 63 -4.85 -14.72 4.14
C GLY A 63 -5.00 -13.60 3.10
N HIS A 64 -6.14 -12.90 3.11
CA HIS A 64 -6.35 -11.74 2.26
C HIS A 64 -5.48 -10.55 2.71
N ALA A 65 -5.33 -10.34 4.01
CA ALA A 65 -4.44 -9.30 4.54
C ALA A 65 -2.97 -9.53 4.16
N HIS A 66 -2.48 -10.78 4.25
CA HIS A 66 -1.14 -11.15 3.75
C HIS A 66 -1.02 -10.92 2.25
N SER A 67 -2.06 -11.18 1.47
CA SER A 67 -2.02 -10.97 0.02
C SER A 67 -1.94 -9.48 -0.34
N VAL A 68 -2.67 -8.61 0.37
CA VAL A 68 -2.54 -7.14 0.24
C VAL A 68 -1.13 -6.70 0.59
N PHE A 69 -0.59 -7.17 1.73
CA PHE A 69 0.75 -6.83 2.17
C PHE A 69 1.82 -7.28 1.16
N ASN A 70 1.72 -8.52 0.67
CA ASN A 70 2.63 -9.06 -0.34
C ASN A 70 2.58 -8.26 -1.64
N CYS A 71 1.39 -7.89 -2.10
CA CYS A 71 1.24 -7.03 -3.27
C CYS A 71 1.90 -5.66 -3.04
N TYR A 72 1.69 -5.05 -1.88
CA TYR A 72 2.33 -3.78 -1.52
C TYR A 72 3.87 -3.88 -1.53
N GLN A 73 4.44 -4.94 -0.95
CA GLN A 73 5.89 -5.16 -0.98
C GLN A 73 6.45 -5.32 -2.41
N GLN A 74 5.66 -5.85 -3.35
CA GLN A 74 6.06 -5.87 -4.76
C GLN A 74 6.00 -4.48 -5.39
N VAL A 75 4.97 -3.68 -5.08
CA VAL A 75 4.84 -2.30 -5.58
C VAL A 75 5.96 -1.38 -5.10
N ARG A 76 6.51 -1.61 -3.90
CA ARG A 76 7.69 -0.89 -3.40
C ARG A 76 8.94 -1.11 -4.27
N LYS A 77 8.98 -2.19 -5.04
CA LYS A 77 10.07 -2.47 -5.99
C LYS A 77 9.77 -1.77 -7.32
N VAL A 78 10.11 -0.49 -7.39
CA VAL A 78 9.90 0.34 -8.58
C VAL A 78 10.59 -0.30 -9.80
N PRO A 79 9.83 -0.69 -10.85
CA PRO A 79 10.41 -1.27 -12.05
C PRO A 79 11.35 -0.28 -12.73
N GLU A 80 12.42 -0.76 -13.35
CA GLU A 80 13.42 0.06 -14.03
C GLU A 80 12.78 1.06 -15.01
N LYS A 81 11.79 0.61 -15.79
CA LYS A 81 11.03 1.45 -16.74
C LYS A 81 10.26 2.60 -16.10
N CYS A 82 9.94 2.51 -14.81
CA CYS A 82 9.18 3.52 -14.07
C CYS A 82 10.07 4.38 -13.15
N GLN A 83 11.38 4.08 -13.03
CA GLN A 83 12.30 4.78 -12.14
C GLN A 83 12.38 6.28 -12.43
N GLU A 84 12.49 6.65 -13.71
CA GLU A 84 12.59 8.06 -14.09
C GLU A 84 11.36 8.87 -13.62
N VAL A 85 10.16 8.33 -13.86
CA VAL A 85 8.91 9.01 -13.47
C VAL A 85 8.75 9.02 -11.96
N PHE A 86 9.12 7.94 -11.27
CA PHE A 86 9.15 7.88 -9.81
C PHE A 86 10.03 8.98 -9.22
N SER A 87 11.28 9.12 -9.70
CA SER A 87 12.20 10.15 -9.24
C SER A 87 11.68 11.56 -9.52
N LYS A 88 10.97 11.79 -10.63
CA LYS A 88 10.31 13.08 -10.90
C LYS A 88 9.24 13.41 -9.86
N VAL A 89 8.43 12.42 -9.45
CA VAL A 89 7.44 12.62 -8.38
C VAL A 89 8.11 12.90 -7.05
N GLU A 90 9.10 12.10 -6.67
CA GLU A 90 9.85 12.26 -5.42
C GLU A 90 10.49 13.65 -5.34
N ASN A 91 11.22 14.06 -6.38
CA ASN A 91 11.84 15.38 -6.45
C ASN A 91 10.80 16.51 -6.40
N CYS A 92 9.64 16.33 -7.03
CA CYS A 92 8.59 17.33 -6.99
C CYS A 92 8.01 17.49 -5.57
N LEU A 93 7.75 16.38 -4.86
CA LEU A 93 7.22 16.39 -3.50
C LEU A 93 8.21 17.03 -2.52
N THR A 94 9.49 16.67 -2.64
CA THR A 94 10.57 17.27 -1.82
C THR A 94 10.69 18.77 -2.03
N ASN A 95 10.45 19.26 -3.25
CA ASN A 95 10.49 20.69 -3.57
C ASN A 95 9.15 21.43 -3.35
N HIS A 96 8.16 20.79 -2.70
CA HIS A 96 6.84 21.37 -2.46
C HIS A 96 6.10 21.86 -3.73
N GLY A 97 6.32 21.17 -4.86
CA GLY A 97 5.72 21.49 -6.15
C GLY A 97 4.29 20.94 -6.33
N LYS A 98 3.69 21.24 -7.49
CA LYS A 98 2.44 20.61 -7.95
C LYS A 98 2.78 19.33 -8.70
N CYS A 99 2.61 18.18 -8.06
CA CYS A 99 3.12 16.89 -8.55
C CYS A 99 2.04 16.00 -9.19
N GLU A 100 0.83 16.53 -9.42
CA GLU A 100 -0.32 15.76 -9.88
C GLU A 100 -0.05 15.05 -11.21
N ASP A 101 0.55 15.73 -12.18
CA ASP A 101 0.81 15.15 -13.51
C ASP A 101 1.88 14.06 -13.44
N PHE A 102 2.98 14.29 -12.71
CA PHE A 102 3.99 13.26 -12.50
C PHE A 102 3.42 12.04 -11.76
N MET A 103 2.53 12.27 -10.79
CA MET A 103 1.87 11.19 -10.06
C MET A 103 0.96 10.39 -11.01
N LYS A 104 0.19 11.06 -11.88
CA LYS A 104 -0.64 10.41 -12.91
C LYS A 104 0.20 9.55 -13.85
N ASP A 105 1.35 10.05 -14.28
CA ASP A 105 2.25 9.31 -15.16
C ASP A 105 2.81 8.07 -14.43
N TYR A 106 3.22 8.22 -13.18
CA TYR A 106 3.75 7.10 -12.39
C TYR A 106 2.69 6.01 -12.13
N VAL A 107 1.47 6.38 -11.74
CA VAL A 107 0.39 5.40 -11.52
C VAL A 107 -0.04 4.70 -12.80
N ARG A 108 0.18 5.30 -13.97
CA ARG A 108 -0.05 4.68 -15.29
C ARG A 108 1.09 3.78 -15.78
N CYS A 109 2.32 4.00 -15.33
CA CYS A 109 3.47 3.20 -15.74
C CYS A 109 3.31 1.72 -15.35
N GLU A 110 3.26 0.78 -16.29
CA GLU A 110 2.89 -0.63 -16.00
C GLU A 110 3.78 -1.27 -14.92
N HIS A 111 3.15 -1.91 -13.93
CA HIS A 111 3.87 -2.63 -12.87
C HIS A 111 3.70 -4.15 -13.04
N PRO A 112 4.76 -4.97 -13.04
CA PRO A 112 4.66 -6.42 -13.25
C PRO A 112 3.72 -7.13 -12.28
N ALA A 113 3.66 -6.65 -11.03
CA ALA A 113 2.76 -7.21 -10.01
C ALA A 113 1.27 -7.08 -10.37
N TYR A 114 0.86 -6.17 -11.26
CA TYR A 114 -0.53 -6.05 -11.69
C TYR A 114 -1.04 -7.39 -12.23
N LYS A 115 -0.29 -8.01 -13.14
CA LYS A 115 -0.67 -9.30 -13.74
C LYS A 115 -0.73 -10.46 -12.74
N VAL A 116 0.02 -10.36 -11.64
CA VAL A 116 0.07 -11.40 -10.60
C VAL A 116 -1.16 -11.31 -9.69
N PHE A 117 -1.64 -10.10 -9.41
CA PHE A 117 -2.69 -9.86 -8.41
C PHE A 117 -4.04 -9.47 -9.02
N GLU A 118 -4.14 -9.22 -10.33
CA GLU A 118 -5.38 -8.90 -11.02
C GLU A 118 -6.42 -10.03 -10.91
N SER A 119 -5.98 -11.29 -10.97
CA SER A 119 -6.86 -12.47 -10.88
C SER A 119 -7.20 -12.90 -9.45
N TYR A 120 -6.82 -12.11 -8.44
CA TYR A 120 -7.11 -12.43 -7.04
C TYR A 120 -8.56 -12.05 -6.72
N HIS A 121 -9.39 -13.05 -6.42
CA HIS A 121 -10.82 -12.92 -6.11
C HIS A 121 -11.18 -13.57 -4.78
#